data_AF-A0A924R0Z3-F1
#
_entry.id   AF-A0A924R0Z3-F1
#
_cell.length_a   1.000
_cell.length_b   1.000
_cell.length_c   1.000
_cell.angle_alpha   90.00
_cell.angle_beta   90.00
_cell.angle_gamma   90.00
#
_symmetry.space_group_name_H-M   'P 1'
#
loop_
_entity.id
_entity.type
_entity.pdbx_description
1 polymer ?
#
loop_
_entity_poly.entity_id
_entity_poly.type
_entity_poly.pdbx_seq_one_letter_code
_entity_poly.pdbx_strand_id
1 'polypeptide(L)'
;MNMQIKSTRGVQDADVWAAADQLIGEGLRPTIERVRLKMGRGSPNTVSPMLDGWFASLGARLGVGSDAPPTASDLPTAVWQVAGKLWDTALLEAVAVADQRLMASRLTLDSERASMDRREIDLAQREIGLMERQNTLEALLQVARAQVVDLTVRLEQSEMRADRREAEIEALQLKLTHLDAQRMADQRSAQEQFQNHAQERHRLKAHAVITERRWMTELDRERQETKRLMSKLEQSELQVQTVGTQFQAQLQAQAQKQMDADQALKTERQASLAIHQRASELQKLLDDLVKENAITLAQMNQLLKSVSAKEPNAARFGRRVKVKAVQSRSSP
;
A
#
# COMPACT_ATOMS: atom_id res chain seq x y z
N MET A 1 -69.13 -21.26 139.83
CA MET A 1 -70.45 -21.78 139.43
C MET A 1 -71.48 -20.70 139.75
N ASN A 2 -71.69 -19.74 138.85
CA ASN A 2 -72.75 -18.73 138.97
C ASN A 2 -73.66 -18.86 137.76
N MET A 3 -74.65 -19.74 137.91
CA MET A 3 -75.81 -19.86 137.02
C MET A 3 -76.64 -18.58 137.14
N GLN A 4 -76.42 -17.62 136.24
CA GLN A 4 -77.37 -16.54 136.04
C GLN A 4 -78.53 -17.08 135.19
N ILE A 5 -79.67 -17.14 135.86
CA ILE A 5 -81.00 -17.52 135.40
C ILE A 5 -81.30 -16.81 134.07
N LYS A 6 -81.45 -17.59 132.98
CA LYS A 6 -81.93 -17.10 131.70
C LYS A 6 -83.40 -16.68 131.87
N SER A 7 -83.62 -15.39 132.11
CA SER A 7 -84.95 -14.78 132.01
C SER A 7 -85.47 -14.98 130.58
N THR A 8 -86.59 -15.70 130.47
CA THR A 8 -87.29 -16.01 129.23
C THR A 8 -88.24 -14.90 128.76
N ARG A 9 -87.97 -13.63 129.11
CA ARG A 9 -88.74 -12.45 128.66
C ARG A 9 -87.83 -11.26 128.34
N GLY A 10 -87.73 -10.92 127.05
CA GLY A 10 -87.16 -9.66 126.53
C GLY A 10 -85.62 -9.58 126.51
N VAL A 11 -85.07 -8.90 125.51
CA VAL A 11 -83.66 -8.47 125.48
C VAL A 11 -83.45 -7.39 126.55
N GLN A 12 -82.31 -7.43 127.26
CA GLN A 12 -81.94 -6.45 128.30
C GLN A 12 -80.82 -5.53 127.81
N ASP A 13 -80.78 -4.27 128.29
CA ASP A 13 -79.73 -3.30 127.94
C ASP A 13 -78.33 -3.84 128.26
N ALA A 14 -78.17 -4.48 129.41
CA ALA A 14 -76.87 -5.00 129.87
C ALA A 14 -76.28 -6.05 128.92
N ASP A 15 -77.13 -6.90 128.30
CA ASP A 15 -76.69 -7.91 127.34
C ASP A 15 -76.21 -7.25 126.02
N VAL A 16 -76.92 -6.21 125.57
CA VAL A 16 -76.59 -5.44 124.36
C VAL A 16 -75.27 -4.70 124.54
N TRP A 17 -75.08 -4.07 125.70
CA TRP A 17 -73.88 -3.30 126.02
C TRP A 17 -72.65 -4.22 126.14
N ALA A 18 -72.78 -5.35 126.83
CA ALA A 18 -71.70 -6.34 126.93
C ALA A 18 -71.30 -6.92 125.56
N ALA A 19 -72.28 -7.17 124.68
CA ALA A 19 -72.01 -7.62 123.31
C ALA A 19 -71.34 -6.53 122.46
N ALA A 20 -71.71 -5.26 122.62
CA ALA A 20 -71.09 -4.14 121.93
C ALA A 20 -69.64 -3.91 122.40
N ASP A 21 -69.37 -3.99 123.71
CA ASP A 21 -68.02 -3.87 124.26
C ASP A 21 -67.10 -5.00 123.78
N GLN A 22 -67.60 -6.24 123.70
CA GLN A 22 -66.85 -7.36 123.12
C GLN A 22 -66.52 -7.14 121.64
N LEU A 23 -67.46 -6.59 120.86
CA LEU A 23 -67.21 -6.28 119.45
C LEU A 23 -66.14 -5.20 119.28
N ILE A 24 -66.13 -4.17 120.14
CA ILE A 24 -65.02 -3.19 120.18
C ILE A 24 -63.70 -3.88 120.51
N GLY A 25 -63.68 -4.78 121.51
CA GLY A 25 -62.47 -5.54 121.88
C GLY A 25 -61.92 -6.39 120.73
N GLU A 26 -62.80 -6.82 119.82
CA GLU A 26 -62.45 -7.55 118.60
C GLU A 26 -62.06 -6.63 117.41
N GLY A 27 -62.05 -5.30 117.60
CA GLY A 27 -61.77 -4.32 116.55
C GLY A 27 -62.91 -4.17 115.53
N LEU A 28 -64.10 -4.69 115.83
CA LEU A 28 -65.27 -4.67 114.96
C LEU A 28 -66.25 -3.58 115.36
N ARG A 29 -66.86 -2.92 114.37
CA ARG A 29 -67.88 -1.91 114.62
C ARG A 29 -69.15 -2.57 115.17
N PRO A 30 -69.66 -2.17 116.35
CA PRO A 30 -70.90 -2.72 116.89
C PRO A 30 -72.10 -2.12 116.14
N THR A 31 -72.51 -2.79 115.05
CA THR A 31 -73.76 -2.50 114.35
C THR A 31 -74.90 -3.34 114.90
N ILE A 32 -76.15 -2.89 114.71
CA ILE A 32 -77.36 -3.59 115.20
C ILE A 32 -77.35 -5.08 114.81
N GLU A 33 -76.97 -5.37 113.57
CA GLU A 33 -76.89 -6.75 113.06
C GLU A 33 -75.81 -7.59 113.76
N ARG A 34 -74.63 -7.00 114.03
CA ARG A 34 -73.49 -7.71 114.64
C ARG A 34 -73.71 -7.94 116.13
N VAL A 35 -74.29 -6.97 116.83
CA VAL A 35 -74.68 -7.10 118.23
C VAL A 35 -75.73 -8.21 118.38
N ARG A 36 -76.72 -8.25 117.47
CA ARG A 36 -77.70 -9.33 117.40
C ARG A 36 -77.06 -10.68 117.10
N LEU A 37 -76.12 -10.75 116.16
CA LEU A 37 -75.38 -11.98 115.83
C LEU A 37 -74.60 -12.49 117.05
N LYS A 38 -73.96 -11.58 117.80
CA LYS A 38 -73.17 -11.91 119.00
C LYS A 38 -74.05 -12.39 120.16
N MET A 39 -75.23 -11.81 120.34
CA MET A 39 -76.18 -12.24 121.38
C MET A 39 -77.02 -13.47 120.99
N GLY A 40 -77.20 -13.73 119.69
CA GLY A 40 -78.02 -14.79 119.14
C GLY A 40 -79.54 -14.63 119.36
N ARG A 41 -80.00 -13.45 119.83
CA ARG A 41 -81.40 -13.14 120.15
C ARG A 41 -81.70 -11.64 120.03
N GLY A 42 -82.99 -11.29 119.91
CA GLY A 42 -83.45 -9.91 119.83
C GLY A 42 -83.90 -9.48 118.43
N SER A 43 -85.01 -8.73 118.36
CA SER A 43 -85.45 -8.11 117.11
C SER A 43 -84.69 -6.79 116.89
N PRO A 44 -84.47 -6.36 115.63
CA PRO A 44 -83.82 -5.08 115.32
C PRO A 44 -84.46 -3.89 116.04
N ASN A 45 -85.78 -3.90 116.20
CA ASN A 45 -86.53 -2.82 116.84
C ASN A 45 -86.26 -2.74 118.35
N THR A 46 -85.81 -3.83 118.98
CA THR A 46 -85.48 -3.87 120.41
C THR A 46 -84.01 -3.50 120.65
N VAL A 47 -83.10 -3.93 119.78
CA VAL A 47 -81.64 -3.68 119.94
C VAL A 47 -81.27 -2.23 119.58
N SER A 48 -81.96 -1.62 118.61
CA SER A 48 -81.65 -0.25 118.15
C SER A 48 -81.61 0.79 119.28
N PRO A 49 -82.67 1.01 120.07
CA PRO A 49 -82.65 2.03 121.12
C PRO A 49 -81.66 1.72 122.26
N MET A 50 -81.41 0.43 122.55
CA MET A 50 -80.47 0.00 123.59
C MET A 50 -79.01 0.24 123.17
N LEU A 51 -78.71 0.04 121.88
CA LEU A 51 -77.40 0.30 121.29
C LEU A 51 -77.12 1.81 121.15
N ASP A 52 -78.14 2.61 120.84
CA ASP A 52 -78.04 4.07 120.79
C ASP A 52 -77.71 4.65 122.18
N GLY A 53 -78.33 4.12 123.24
CA GLY A 53 -77.99 4.47 124.63
C GLY A 53 -76.55 4.10 125.02
N TRP A 54 -76.04 2.95 124.54
CA TRP A 54 -74.64 2.56 124.72
C TRP A 54 -73.69 3.52 124.00
N PHE A 55 -73.94 3.84 122.73
CA PHE A 55 -73.13 4.78 121.94
C PHE A 55 -73.11 6.17 122.59
N ALA A 56 -74.23 6.64 123.12
CA ALA A 56 -74.29 7.92 123.85
C ALA A 56 -73.40 7.93 125.10
N SER A 57 -73.28 6.80 125.80
CA SER A 57 -72.41 6.67 126.99
C SER A 57 -70.93 6.38 126.64
N LEU A 58 -70.64 5.91 125.43
CA LEU A 58 -69.31 5.49 125.00
C LEU A 58 -68.30 6.65 124.98
N GLY A 59 -68.73 7.84 124.53
CA GLY A 59 -67.88 9.03 124.48
C GLY A 59 -67.35 9.46 125.86
N ALA A 60 -68.19 9.33 126.90
CA ALA A 60 -67.78 9.58 128.28
C ALA A 60 -66.83 8.48 128.82
N ARG A 61 -67.06 7.22 128.44
CA ARG A 61 -66.23 6.07 128.88
C ARG A 61 -64.84 6.04 128.26
N LEU A 62 -64.71 6.46 127.00
CA LEU A 62 -63.42 6.47 126.29
C LEU A 62 -62.58 7.71 126.59
N GLY A 63 -63.08 8.66 127.40
CA GLY A 63 -62.38 9.90 127.70
C GLY A 63 -62.19 10.82 126.49
N VAL A 64 -62.87 10.55 125.37
CA VAL A 64 -62.77 11.29 124.11
C VAL A 64 -63.64 12.57 124.13
N GLY A 65 -64.44 12.77 125.18
CA GLY A 65 -65.23 13.98 125.43
C GLY A 65 -64.56 15.04 126.32
N SER A 66 -63.33 14.80 126.78
CA SER A 66 -62.51 15.84 127.43
C SER A 66 -61.49 16.36 126.43
N ASP A 67 -61.67 17.59 125.98
CA ASP A 67 -60.68 18.40 125.23
C ASP A 67 -59.43 18.71 126.08
N ALA A 68 -58.80 17.67 126.64
CA ALA A 68 -57.50 17.74 127.26
C ALA A 68 -56.59 16.80 126.47
N PRO A 69 -55.59 17.30 125.71
CA PRO A 69 -54.49 16.44 125.31
C PRO A 69 -53.97 15.75 126.58
N PRO A 70 -53.56 14.47 126.54
CA PRO A 70 -53.05 13.77 127.72
C PRO A 70 -51.95 14.63 128.32
N THR A 71 -52.29 15.31 129.41
CA THR A 71 -51.38 16.22 130.07
C THR A 71 -50.26 15.35 130.61
N ALA A 72 -49.05 15.87 130.48
CA ALA A 72 -47.82 15.36 131.07
C ALA A 72 -47.89 15.40 132.61
N SER A 73 -48.91 14.78 133.19
CA SER A 73 -49.28 14.88 134.61
C SER A 73 -48.81 13.69 135.45
N ASP A 74 -48.33 12.61 134.82
CA ASP A 74 -47.84 11.42 135.55
C ASP A 74 -46.31 11.23 135.47
N LEU A 75 -45.58 12.18 134.88
CA LEU A 75 -44.13 12.13 134.74
C LEU A 75 -43.45 13.24 135.58
N PRO A 76 -42.45 12.91 136.41
CA PRO A 76 -41.69 13.92 137.16
C PRO A 76 -41.09 14.98 136.23
N THR A 77 -41.13 16.25 136.64
CA THR A 77 -40.68 17.41 135.84
C THR A 77 -39.25 17.26 135.30
N ALA A 78 -38.39 16.55 136.03
CA ALA A 78 -37.04 16.21 135.60
C ALA A 78 -37.01 15.34 134.33
N VAL A 79 -37.93 14.37 134.19
CA VAL A 79 -38.00 13.47 133.03
C VAL A 79 -38.46 14.25 131.78
N TRP A 80 -39.43 15.15 131.92
CA TRP A 80 -39.93 15.96 130.81
C TRP A 80 -38.87 16.93 130.27
N GLN A 81 -38.10 17.58 131.16
CA GLN A 81 -36.99 18.45 130.77
C GLN A 81 -35.84 17.68 130.07
N VAL A 82 -35.54 16.46 130.52
CA VAL A 82 -34.55 15.60 129.86
C VAL A 82 -35.06 15.13 128.50
N ALA A 83 -36.33 14.76 128.37
CA ALA A 83 -36.94 14.38 127.10
C ALA A 83 -36.96 15.55 126.09
N GLY A 84 -37.28 16.77 126.52
CA GLY A 84 -37.22 17.96 125.67
C GLY A 84 -35.80 18.25 125.17
N LYS A 85 -34.79 18.21 126.07
CA LYS A 85 -33.38 18.37 125.68
C LYS A 85 -32.90 17.25 124.74
N LEU A 86 -33.34 16.01 124.96
CA LEU A 86 -33.02 14.89 124.08
C LEU A 86 -33.64 15.07 122.69
N TRP A 87 -34.87 15.59 122.62
CA TRP A 87 -35.53 15.90 121.37
C TRP A 87 -34.83 17.03 120.62
N ASP A 88 -34.48 18.13 121.30
CA ASP A 88 -33.78 19.27 120.70
C ASP A 88 -32.40 18.88 120.17
N THR A 89 -31.66 18.05 120.92
CA THR A 89 -30.36 17.51 120.48
C THR A 89 -30.53 16.55 119.30
N ALA A 90 -31.52 15.66 119.32
CA ALA A 90 -31.82 14.78 118.20
C ALA A 90 -32.23 15.57 116.93
N LEU A 91 -32.98 16.67 117.08
CA LEU A 91 -33.36 17.54 115.96
C LEU A 91 -32.14 18.28 115.39
N LEU A 92 -31.27 18.81 116.25
CA LEU A 92 -30.04 19.48 115.83
C LEU A 92 -29.11 18.52 115.08
N GLU A 93 -28.93 17.31 115.61
CA GLU A 93 -28.19 16.22 114.95
C GLU A 93 -28.83 15.84 113.60
N ALA A 94 -30.16 15.70 113.54
CA ALA A 94 -30.88 15.37 112.30
C ALA A 94 -30.72 16.46 111.23
N VAL A 95 -30.77 17.74 111.60
CA VAL A 95 -30.53 18.87 110.70
C VAL A 95 -29.08 18.87 110.22
N ALA A 96 -28.10 18.68 111.12
CA ALA A 96 -26.69 18.61 110.76
C ALA A 96 -26.40 17.46 109.78
N VAL A 97 -26.99 16.28 110.00
CA VAL A 97 -26.87 15.13 109.08
C VAL A 97 -27.57 15.41 107.74
N ALA A 98 -28.73 16.08 107.74
CA ALA A 98 -29.43 16.45 106.51
C ALA A 98 -28.63 17.45 105.67
N ASP A 99 -28.04 18.47 106.31
CA ASP A 99 -27.18 19.45 105.66
C ASP A 99 -25.91 18.79 105.10
N GLN A 100 -25.27 17.91 105.85
CA GLN A 100 -24.12 17.14 105.35
C GLN A 100 -24.47 16.30 104.13
N ARG A 101 -25.61 15.58 104.15
CA ARG A 101 -26.08 14.79 103.00
C ARG A 101 -26.41 15.66 101.79
N LEU A 102 -27.02 16.82 102.02
CA LEU A 102 -27.37 17.76 100.97
C LEU A 102 -26.12 18.40 100.34
N MET A 103 -25.11 18.75 101.14
CA MET A 103 -23.82 19.23 100.64
C MET A 103 -23.08 18.14 99.87
N ALA A 104 -23.07 16.90 100.35
CA ALA A 104 -22.48 15.78 99.63
C ALA A 104 -23.18 15.54 98.28
N SER A 105 -24.52 15.58 98.26
CA SER A 105 -25.32 15.43 97.02
C SER A 105 -25.06 16.57 96.02
N ARG A 106 -24.92 17.81 96.50
CA ARG A 106 -24.54 18.95 95.64
C ARG A 106 -23.17 18.76 95.03
N LEU A 107 -22.18 18.36 95.83
CA LEU A 107 -20.82 18.10 95.34
C LEU A 107 -20.80 16.97 94.31
N THR A 108 -21.56 15.90 94.51
CA THR A 108 -21.66 14.82 93.52
C THR A 108 -22.30 15.31 92.23
N LEU A 109 -23.41 16.05 92.31
CA LEU A 109 -24.10 16.61 91.14
C LEU A 109 -23.21 17.59 90.36
N ASP A 110 -22.46 18.45 91.04
CA ASP A 110 -21.56 19.40 90.39
C ASP A 110 -20.38 18.67 89.72
N SER A 111 -19.87 17.59 90.33
CA SER A 111 -18.84 16.74 89.72
C SER A 111 -19.36 16.00 88.48
N GLU A 112 -20.60 15.51 88.53
CA GLU A 112 -21.25 14.85 87.40
C GLU A 112 -21.49 15.83 86.26
N ARG A 113 -22.01 17.03 86.54
CA ARG A 113 -22.18 18.11 85.56
C ARG A 113 -20.86 18.48 84.89
N ALA A 114 -19.81 18.73 85.67
CA ALA A 114 -18.49 19.03 85.13
C ALA A 114 -17.94 17.87 84.27
N SER A 115 -18.26 16.62 84.60
CA SER A 115 -17.88 15.46 83.79
C SER A 115 -18.66 15.37 82.47
N MET A 116 -19.94 15.74 82.48
CA MET A 116 -20.78 15.78 81.28
C MET A 116 -20.35 16.92 80.36
N ASP A 117 -20.12 18.13 80.89
CA ASP A 117 -19.62 19.26 80.10
C ASP A 117 -18.30 18.92 79.40
N ARG A 118 -17.37 18.25 80.10
CA ARG A 118 -16.11 17.78 79.50
C ARG A 118 -16.34 16.75 78.38
N ARG A 119 -17.30 15.85 78.55
CA ARG A 119 -17.66 14.85 77.52
C ARG A 119 -18.29 15.51 76.31
N GLU A 120 -19.16 16.50 76.51
CA GLU A 120 -19.78 17.26 75.42
C GLU A 120 -18.72 18.01 74.61
N ILE A 121 -17.75 18.64 75.28
CA ILE A 121 -16.63 19.31 74.60
C ILE A 121 -15.77 18.30 73.82
N ASP A 122 -15.41 17.15 74.40
CA ASP A 122 -14.63 16.11 73.72
C ASP A 122 -15.39 15.52 72.52
N LEU A 123 -16.69 15.26 72.65
CA LEU A 123 -17.54 14.81 71.54
C LEU A 123 -17.61 15.86 70.43
N ALA A 124 -17.83 17.14 70.76
CA ALA A 124 -17.85 18.22 69.78
C ALA A 124 -16.51 18.36 69.03
N GLN A 125 -15.38 18.23 69.74
CA GLN A 125 -14.05 18.24 69.11
C GLN A 125 -13.84 17.05 68.18
N ARG A 126 -14.30 15.86 68.57
CA ARG A 126 -14.25 14.66 67.71
C ARG A 126 -15.13 14.80 66.48
N GLU A 127 -16.32 15.37 66.61
CA GLU A 127 -17.22 15.64 65.49
C GLU A 127 -16.59 16.60 64.49
N ILE A 128 -16.01 17.71 64.96
CA ILE A 128 -15.26 18.65 64.11
C ILE A 128 -14.11 17.93 63.39
N GLY A 129 -13.30 17.15 64.13
CA GLY A 129 -12.19 16.40 63.54
C GLY A 129 -12.63 15.34 62.52
N LEU A 130 -13.80 14.72 62.72
CA LEU A 130 -14.38 13.77 61.76
C LEU A 130 -14.89 14.51 60.51
N MET A 131 -15.55 15.66 60.66
CA MET A 131 -16.01 16.48 59.54
C MET A 131 -14.83 16.98 58.70
N GLU A 132 -13.75 17.44 59.32
CA GLU A 132 -12.53 17.84 58.61
C GLU A 132 -11.92 16.67 57.83
N ARG A 133 -11.83 15.48 58.43
CA ARG A 133 -11.38 14.26 57.74
C ARG A 133 -12.30 13.86 56.59
N GLN A 134 -13.61 13.97 56.75
CA GLN A 134 -14.56 13.72 55.67
C GLN A 134 -14.36 14.70 54.51
N ASN A 135 -14.29 16.00 54.79
CA ASN A 135 -14.07 17.03 53.78
C ASN A 135 -12.74 16.84 53.04
N THR A 136 -11.66 16.51 53.74
CA THR A 136 -10.36 16.22 53.11
C THR A 136 -10.42 14.96 52.23
N LEU A 137 -11.06 13.89 52.68
CA LEU A 137 -11.24 12.69 51.86
C LEU A 137 -12.11 12.96 50.62
N GLU A 138 -13.17 13.73 50.76
CA GLU A 138 -14.02 14.15 49.64
C GLU A 138 -13.23 14.99 48.63
N ALA A 139 -12.41 15.94 49.09
CA ALA A 139 -11.54 16.73 48.22
C ALA A 139 -10.52 15.86 47.48
N LEU A 140 -9.85 14.92 48.18
CA LEU A 140 -8.93 13.98 47.57
C LEU A 140 -9.62 13.08 46.54
N LEU A 141 -10.84 12.63 46.84
CA LEU A 141 -11.62 11.81 45.93
C LEU A 141 -12.06 12.59 44.69
N GLN A 142 -12.43 13.87 44.82
CA GLN A 142 -12.70 14.74 43.68
C GLN A 142 -11.45 14.92 42.81
N VAL A 143 -10.28 15.15 43.41
CA VAL A 143 -9.01 15.24 42.68
C VAL A 143 -8.69 13.94 41.96
N ALA A 144 -8.83 12.79 42.63
CA ALA A 144 -8.61 11.48 42.03
C ALA A 144 -9.58 11.23 40.85
N ARG A 145 -10.86 11.58 40.99
CA ARG A 145 -11.84 11.50 39.89
C ARG A 145 -11.44 12.39 38.71
N ALA A 146 -11.02 13.62 38.97
CA ALA A 146 -10.57 14.54 37.93
C ALA A 146 -9.32 14.01 37.21
N GLN A 147 -8.37 13.41 37.95
CA GLN A 147 -7.19 12.77 37.37
C GLN A 147 -7.55 11.57 36.50
N VAL A 148 -8.50 10.73 36.92
CA VAL A 148 -8.97 9.60 36.10
C VAL A 148 -9.56 10.11 34.78
N VAL A 149 -10.39 11.16 34.82
CA VAL A 149 -10.97 11.76 33.61
C VAL A 149 -9.87 12.34 32.69
N ASP A 150 -8.91 13.09 33.22
CA ASP A 150 -7.78 13.63 32.44
C ASP A 150 -6.94 12.50 31.81
N LEU A 151 -6.67 11.42 32.56
CA LEU A 151 -5.94 10.26 32.03
C LEU A 151 -6.72 9.53 30.94
N THR A 152 -8.04 9.35 31.10
CA THR A 152 -8.88 8.75 30.05
C THR A 152 -8.87 9.60 28.79
N VAL A 153 -9.03 10.92 28.90
CA VAL A 153 -8.98 11.83 27.74
C VAL A 153 -7.60 11.78 27.07
N ARG A 154 -6.50 11.74 27.84
CA ARG A 154 -5.15 11.60 27.27
C ARG A 154 -4.93 10.26 26.59
N LEU A 155 -5.49 9.18 27.14
CA LEU A 155 -5.44 7.86 26.54
C LEU A 155 -6.18 7.86 25.20
N GLU A 156 -7.43 8.33 25.16
CA GLU A 156 -8.22 8.46 23.93
C GLU A 156 -7.50 9.33 22.89
N GLN A 157 -6.90 10.45 23.29
CA GLN A 157 -6.09 11.29 22.39
C GLN A 157 -4.82 10.59 21.90
N SER A 158 -4.23 9.69 22.68
CA SER A 158 -3.08 8.91 22.26
C SER A 158 -3.47 7.80 21.28
N GLU A 159 -4.60 7.14 21.51
CA GLU A 159 -5.18 6.12 20.62
C GLU A 159 -5.57 6.75 19.28
N MET A 160 -6.29 7.87 19.28
CA MET A 160 -6.60 8.60 18.04
C MET A 160 -5.36 9.04 17.27
N ARG A 161 -4.26 9.37 17.96
CA ARG A 161 -2.98 9.69 17.30
C ARG A 161 -2.32 8.44 16.72
N ALA A 162 -2.39 7.30 17.40
CA ALA A 162 -1.91 6.02 16.89
C ALA A 162 -2.68 5.59 15.64
N ASP A 163 -4.02 5.61 15.68
CA ASP A 163 -4.88 5.27 14.55
C ASP A 163 -4.60 6.13 13.32
N ARG A 164 -4.41 7.45 13.51
CA ARG A 164 -4.04 8.37 12.43
C ARG A 164 -2.68 8.03 11.82
N ARG A 165 -1.70 7.64 12.63
CA ARG A 165 -0.38 7.24 12.16
C ARG A 165 -0.43 5.90 11.44
N GLU A 166 -1.24 4.96 11.91
CA GLU A 166 -1.43 3.67 11.26
C GLU A 166 -2.09 3.84 9.88
N ALA A 167 -3.14 4.65 9.79
CA ALA A 167 -3.76 5.00 8.49
C ALA A 167 -2.79 5.73 7.55
N GLU A 168 -1.92 6.61 8.07
CA GLU A 168 -0.87 7.27 7.26
C GLU A 168 0.17 6.26 6.75
N ILE A 169 0.59 5.31 7.59
CA ILE A 169 1.52 4.24 7.22
C ILE A 169 0.91 3.35 6.14
N GLU A 170 -0.34 2.91 6.30
CA GLU A 170 -1.05 2.13 5.29
C GLU A 170 -1.15 2.88 3.95
N ALA A 171 -1.52 4.17 4.00
CA ALA A 171 -1.58 5.01 2.81
C ALA A 171 -0.21 5.15 2.12
N LEU A 172 0.88 5.28 2.89
CA LEU A 172 2.24 5.34 2.37
C LEU A 172 2.69 3.98 1.80
N GLN A 173 2.35 2.87 2.44
CA GLN A 173 2.62 1.52 1.93
C GLN A 173 1.90 1.26 0.60
N LEU A 174 0.64 1.66 0.48
CA LEU A 174 -0.11 1.59 -0.78
C LEU A 174 0.52 2.46 -1.86
N LYS A 175 0.99 3.67 -1.53
CA LYS A 175 1.72 4.52 -2.48
C LYS A 175 3.04 3.89 -2.92
N LEU A 176 3.80 3.29 -2.00
CA LEU A 176 5.06 2.63 -2.32
C LEU A 176 4.84 1.42 -3.22
N THR A 177 3.87 0.55 -2.92
CA THR A 177 3.55 -0.60 -3.77
C THR A 177 3.08 -0.17 -5.16
N HIS A 178 2.31 0.92 -5.26
CA HIS A 178 1.92 1.49 -6.54
C HIS A 178 3.12 2.02 -7.33
N LEU A 179 4.02 2.78 -6.70
CA LEU A 179 5.24 3.30 -7.33
C LEU A 179 6.19 2.16 -7.74
N ASP A 180 6.29 1.11 -6.95
CA ASP A 180 7.07 -0.08 -7.29
C ASP A 180 6.48 -0.78 -8.52
N ALA A 181 5.15 -0.96 -8.57
CA ALA A 181 4.48 -1.53 -9.72
C ALA A 181 4.67 -0.67 -11.00
N GLN A 182 4.57 0.65 -10.89
CA GLN A 182 4.85 1.58 -11.99
C GLN A 182 6.30 1.44 -12.47
N ARG A 183 7.28 1.47 -11.55
CA ARG A 183 8.69 1.32 -11.90
C ARG A 183 8.96 -0.01 -12.61
N MET A 184 8.36 -1.10 -12.14
CA MET A 184 8.50 -2.41 -12.78
C MET A 184 7.85 -2.44 -14.18
N ALA A 185 6.72 -1.76 -14.38
CA ALA A 185 6.09 -1.63 -15.69
C ALA A 185 6.94 -0.78 -16.65
N ASP A 186 7.52 0.32 -16.18
CA ASP A 186 8.42 1.16 -16.97
C ASP A 186 9.70 0.42 -17.34
N GLN A 187 10.29 -0.33 -16.39
CA GLN A 187 11.47 -1.16 -16.65
C GLN A 187 11.18 -2.26 -17.69
N ARG A 188 10.02 -2.92 -17.61
CA ARG A 188 9.60 -3.91 -18.62
C ARG A 188 9.44 -3.26 -19.98
N SER A 189 8.75 -2.13 -20.05
CA SER A 189 8.53 -1.39 -21.30
C SER A 189 9.86 -0.95 -21.94
N ALA A 190 10.78 -0.43 -21.13
CA ALA A 190 12.12 -0.05 -21.59
C ALA A 190 12.93 -1.26 -22.08
N GLN A 191 12.85 -2.40 -21.38
CA GLN A 191 13.51 -3.63 -21.77
C GLN A 191 12.95 -4.21 -23.07
N GLU A 192 11.64 -4.17 -23.27
CA GLU A 192 10.97 -4.56 -24.51
C GLU A 192 11.40 -3.66 -25.67
N GLN A 193 11.41 -2.35 -25.48
CA GLN A 193 11.90 -1.40 -26.47
C GLN A 193 13.37 -1.66 -26.82
N PHE A 194 14.23 -1.90 -25.82
CA PHE A 194 15.63 -2.24 -26.05
C PHE A 194 15.79 -3.52 -26.88
N GLN A 195 15.04 -4.56 -26.56
CA GLN A 195 15.03 -5.82 -27.33
C GLN A 195 14.54 -5.61 -28.75
N ASN A 196 13.46 -4.86 -28.94
CA ASN A 196 12.92 -4.54 -30.28
C ASN A 196 13.95 -3.77 -31.11
N HIS A 197 14.59 -2.74 -30.54
CA HIS A 197 15.65 -2.01 -31.23
C HIS A 197 16.88 -2.88 -31.51
N ALA A 198 17.25 -3.80 -30.60
CA ALA A 198 18.35 -4.73 -30.83
C ALA A 198 18.05 -5.71 -31.97
N GLN A 199 16.83 -6.25 -32.02
CA GLN A 199 16.36 -7.11 -33.10
C GLN A 199 16.32 -6.34 -34.43
N GLU A 200 15.82 -5.11 -34.43
CA GLU A 200 15.79 -4.29 -35.65
C GLU A 200 17.20 -3.97 -36.16
N ARG A 201 18.13 -3.58 -35.27
CA ARG A 201 19.54 -3.42 -35.63
C ARG A 201 20.13 -4.71 -36.18
N HIS A 202 19.79 -5.87 -35.61
CA HIS A 202 20.27 -7.15 -36.11
C HIS A 202 19.71 -7.47 -37.50
N ARG A 203 18.41 -7.24 -37.72
CA ARG A 203 17.75 -7.40 -39.03
C ARG A 203 18.37 -6.49 -40.10
N LEU A 204 18.57 -5.21 -39.79
CA LEU A 204 19.19 -4.25 -40.70
C LEU A 204 20.64 -4.63 -41.02
N LYS A 205 21.43 -5.05 -40.02
CA LYS A 205 22.79 -5.55 -40.24
C LYS A 205 22.80 -6.81 -41.10
N ALA A 206 21.93 -7.77 -40.82
CA ALA A 206 21.82 -8.99 -41.62
C ALA A 206 21.42 -8.67 -43.07
N HIS A 207 20.46 -7.77 -43.27
CA HIS A 207 20.06 -7.31 -44.59
C HIS A 207 21.23 -6.61 -45.32
N ALA A 208 21.95 -5.72 -44.65
CA ALA A 208 23.12 -5.03 -45.21
C ALA A 208 24.23 -6.01 -45.64
N VAL A 209 24.52 -7.04 -44.82
CA VAL A 209 25.51 -8.08 -45.19
C VAL A 209 25.03 -8.90 -46.39
N ILE A 210 23.75 -9.23 -46.47
CA ILE A 210 23.19 -9.97 -47.61
C ILE A 210 23.25 -9.12 -48.89
N THR A 211 22.85 -7.85 -48.81
CA THR A 211 22.93 -6.94 -49.96
C THR A 211 24.38 -6.72 -50.38
N GLU A 212 25.29 -6.45 -49.45
CA GLU A 212 26.72 -6.32 -49.72
C GLU A 212 27.28 -7.56 -50.42
N ARG A 213 26.99 -8.77 -49.93
CA ARG A 213 27.38 -10.02 -50.61
C ARG A 213 26.83 -10.10 -52.02
N ARG A 214 25.56 -9.74 -52.24
CA ARG A 214 24.97 -9.71 -53.58
C ARG A 214 25.69 -8.72 -54.49
N TRP A 215 25.93 -7.49 -54.04
CA TRP A 215 26.66 -6.47 -54.80
C TRP A 215 28.09 -6.92 -55.12
N MET A 216 28.78 -7.60 -54.20
CA MET A 216 30.10 -8.17 -54.45
C MET A 216 30.06 -9.26 -55.52
N THR A 217 29.05 -10.14 -55.50
CA THR A 217 28.90 -11.17 -56.54
C THR A 217 28.58 -10.57 -57.91
N GLU A 218 27.75 -9.52 -57.98
CA GLU A 218 27.47 -8.82 -59.23
C GLU A 218 28.72 -8.07 -59.74
N LEU A 219 29.46 -7.40 -58.85
CA LEU A 219 30.71 -6.73 -59.21
C LEU A 219 31.76 -7.72 -59.74
N ASP A 220 31.91 -8.88 -59.09
CA ASP A 220 32.81 -9.93 -59.55
C ASP A 220 32.37 -10.50 -60.90
N ARG A 221 31.06 -10.64 -61.11
CA ARG A 221 30.50 -11.02 -62.42
C ARG A 221 30.83 -9.98 -63.49
N GLU A 222 30.57 -8.70 -63.26
CA GLU A 222 30.89 -7.61 -64.19
C GLU A 222 32.41 -7.52 -64.45
N ARG A 223 33.25 -7.75 -63.42
CA ARG A 223 34.71 -7.83 -63.57
C ARG A 223 35.13 -9.02 -64.45
N GLN A 224 34.49 -10.17 -64.30
CA GLN A 224 34.76 -11.32 -65.16
C GLN A 224 34.26 -11.10 -66.59
N GLU A 225 33.09 -10.48 -66.77
CA GLU A 225 32.54 -10.14 -68.09
C GLU A 225 33.43 -9.12 -68.81
N THR A 226 33.85 -8.04 -68.14
CA THR A 226 34.81 -7.08 -68.69
C THR A 226 36.15 -7.72 -69.02
N LYS A 227 36.72 -8.58 -68.15
CA LYS A 227 37.95 -9.32 -68.45
C LYS A 227 37.80 -10.23 -69.68
N ARG A 228 36.66 -10.92 -69.81
CA ARG A 228 36.34 -11.76 -70.98
C ARG A 228 36.21 -10.92 -72.25
N LEU A 229 35.54 -9.77 -72.17
CA LEU A 229 35.40 -8.84 -73.30
C LEU A 229 36.74 -8.24 -73.71
N MET A 230 37.60 -7.84 -72.76
CA MET A 230 38.96 -7.36 -73.04
C MET A 230 39.81 -8.44 -73.72
N SER A 231 39.76 -9.70 -73.24
CA SER A 231 40.48 -10.79 -73.88
C SER A 231 39.95 -11.09 -75.29
N LYS A 232 38.63 -11.02 -75.52
CA LYS A 232 38.05 -11.13 -76.87
C LYS A 232 38.47 -9.97 -77.78
N LEU A 233 38.53 -8.75 -77.24
CA LEU A 233 39.00 -7.57 -77.97
C LEU A 233 40.46 -7.75 -78.36
N GLU A 234 41.33 -8.12 -77.42
CA GLU A 234 42.75 -8.40 -77.67
C GLU A 234 42.93 -9.51 -78.72
N GLN A 235 42.16 -10.60 -78.63
CA GLN A 235 42.14 -11.65 -79.67
C GLN A 235 41.69 -11.11 -81.03
N SER A 236 40.66 -10.27 -81.08
CA SER A 236 40.19 -9.65 -82.32
C SER A 236 41.20 -8.65 -82.89
N GLU A 237 41.89 -7.88 -82.04
CA GLU A 237 42.95 -6.96 -82.44
C GLU A 237 44.15 -7.73 -83.00
N LEU A 238 44.56 -8.82 -82.34
CA LEU A 238 45.58 -9.74 -82.87
C LEU A 238 45.15 -10.37 -84.20
N GLN A 239 43.88 -10.77 -84.34
CA GLN A 239 43.35 -11.26 -85.62
C GLN A 239 43.38 -10.17 -86.70
N VAL A 240 42.97 -8.94 -86.40
CA VAL A 240 43.02 -7.82 -87.33
C VAL A 240 44.46 -7.47 -87.68
N GLN A 241 45.40 -7.51 -86.74
CA GLN A 241 46.83 -7.30 -86.98
C GLN A 241 47.43 -8.43 -87.84
N THR A 242 47.08 -9.69 -87.58
CA THR A 242 47.55 -10.83 -88.40
C THR A 242 46.96 -10.79 -89.80
N VAL A 243 45.67 -10.49 -89.96
CA VAL A 243 45.05 -10.29 -91.28
C VAL A 243 45.65 -9.06 -91.97
N GLY A 244 45.89 -7.97 -91.24
CA GLY A 244 46.52 -6.76 -91.77
C GLY A 244 47.95 -7.01 -92.25
N THR A 245 48.77 -7.73 -91.48
CA THR A 245 50.13 -8.13 -91.89
C THR A 245 50.11 -9.13 -93.04
N GLN A 246 49.18 -10.09 -93.06
CA GLN A 246 48.99 -11.01 -94.18
C GLN A 246 48.56 -10.27 -95.45
N PHE A 247 47.62 -9.33 -95.34
CA PHE A 247 47.15 -8.51 -96.46
C PHE A 247 48.26 -7.61 -96.98
N GLN A 248 49.05 -7.00 -96.08
CA GLN A 248 50.21 -6.20 -96.45
C GLN A 248 51.30 -7.07 -97.13
N ALA A 249 51.55 -8.28 -96.63
CA ALA A 249 52.45 -9.23 -97.28
C ALA A 249 51.93 -9.68 -98.66
N GLN A 250 50.62 -9.89 -98.81
CA GLN A 250 50.00 -10.18 -100.11
C GLN A 250 50.12 -9.01 -101.09
N LEU A 251 49.89 -7.78 -100.63
CA LEU A 251 50.09 -6.55 -101.42
C LEU A 251 51.55 -6.41 -101.86
N GLN A 252 52.50 -6.62 -100.96
CA GLN A 252 53.93 -6.61 -101.30
C GLN A 252 54.27 -7.71 -102.31
N ALA A 253 53.76 -8.93 -102.12
CA ALA A 253 53.96 -10.02 -103.07
C ALA A 253 53.34 -9.74 -104.44
N GLN A 254 52.15 -9.11 -104.48
CA GLN A 254 51.50 -8.72 -105.73
C GLN A 254 52.24 -7.55 -106.41
N ALA A 255 52.70 -6.56 -105.65
CA ALA A 255 53.54 -5.47 -106.16
C ALA A 255 54.87 -6.00 -106.71
N GLN A 256 55.50 -6.97 -106.02
CA GLN A 256 56.70 -7.64 -106.51
C GLN A 256 56.41 -8.38 -107.83
N LYS A 257 55.31 -9.14 -107.91
CA LYS A 257 54.88 -9.79 -109.16
C LYS A 257 54.61 -8.78 -110.28
N GLN A 258 54.03 -7.61 -109.98
CA GLN A 258 53.82 -6.55 -110.96
C GLN A 258 55.16 -5.94 -111.41
N MET A 259 56.10 -5.71 -110.50
CA MET A 259 57.45 -5.25 -110.84
C MET A 259 58.18 -6.28 -111.72
N ASP A 260 58.11 -7.56 -111.37
CA ASP A 260 58.71 -8.65 -112.15
C ASP A 260 58.04 -8.77 -113.53
N ALA A 261 56.71 -8.61 -113.61
CA ALA A 261 55.97 -8.58 -114.87
C ALA A 261 56.30 -7.35 -115.73
N ASP A 262 56.46 -6.17 -115.11
CA ASP A 262 56.89 -4.94 -115.80
C ASP A 262 58.33 -5.07 -116.29
N GLN A 263 59.21 -5.71 -115.52
CA GLN A 263 60.57 -6.04 -115.95
C GLN A 263 60.55 -7.03 -117.12
N ALA A 264 59.73 -8.09 -117.04
CA ALA A 264 59.55 -9.04 -118.14
C ALA A 264 59.02 -8.34 -119.41
N LEU A 265 58.00 -7.49 -119.30
CA LEU A 265 57.49 -6.67 -120.40
C LEU A 265 58.55 -5.72 -120.96
N LYS A 266 59.40 -5.11 -120.11
CA LYS A 266 60.53 -4.29 -120.57
C LYS A 266 61.55 -5.13 -121.33
N THR A 267 61.89 -6.32 -120.85
CA THR A 267 62.81 -7.23 -121.56
C THR A 267 62.21 -7.72 -122.88
N GLU A 268 60.90 -8.00 -122.93
CA GLU A 268 60.20 -8.38 -124.15
C GLU A 268 60.13 -7.21 -125.14
N ARG A 269 59.87 -5.98 -124.68
CA ARG A 269 59.97 -4.76 -125.50
C ARG A 269 61.39 -4.51 -126.02
N GLN A 270 62.41 -4.75 -125.20
CA GLN A 270 63.81 -4.64 -125.64
C GLN A 270 64.14 -5.73 -126.68
N ALA A 271 63.62 -6.95 -126.51
CA ALA A 271 63.79 -8.03 -127.48
C ALA A 271 63.07 -7.73 -128.80
N SER A 272 61.85 -7.18 -128.78
CA SER A 272 61.13 -6.79 -130.00
C SER A 272 61.76 -5.60 -130.70
N LEU A 273 62.30 -4.62 -129.96
CA LEU A 273 63.11 -3.54 -130.52
C LEU A 273 64.40 -4.08 -131.18
N ALA A 274 65.07 -5.04 -130.56
CA ALA A 274 66.26 -5.68 -131.14
C ALA A 274 65.93 -6.49 -132.41
N ILE A 275 64.76 -7.15 -132.45
CA ILE A 275 64.25 -7.82 -133.66
C ILE A 275 63.94 -6.78 -134.76
N HIS A 276 63.31 -5.66 -134.42
CA HIS A 276 63.06 -4.57 -135.37
C HIS A 276 64.35 -3.95 -135.90
N GLN A 277 65.36 -3.75 -135.05
CA GLN A 277 66.68 -3.26 -135.46
C GLN A 277 67.37 -4.24 -136.42
N ARG A 278 67.39 -5.54 -136.09
CA ARG A 278 67.93 -6.59 -136.99
C ARG A 278 67.17 -6.69 -138.31
N ALA A 279 65.85 -6.54 -138.30
CA ALA A 279 65.04 -6.49 -139.53
C ALA A 279 65.40 -5.26 -140.39
N SER A 280 65.63 -4.09 -139.77
CA SER A 280 66.04 -2.88 -140.48
C SER A 280 67.47 -2.96 -141.04
N GLU A 281 68.38 -3.66 -140.37
CA GLU A 281 69.75 -3.91 -140.86
C GLU A 281 69.74 -4.89 -142.05
N LEU A 282 68.95 -5.96 -141.99
CA LEU A 282 68.75 -6.86 -143.12
C LEU A 282 68.15 -6.14 -144.33
N GLN A 283 67.24 -5.19 -144.10
CA GLN A 283 66.65 -4.40 -145.17
C GLN A 283 67.66 -3.45 -145.83
N LYS A 284 68.58 -2.86 -145.06
CA LYS A 284 69.69 -2.05 -145.61
C LYS A 284 70.68 -2.88 -146.44
N LEU A 285 71.04 -4.08 -145.98
CA LEU A 285 71.93 -4.98 -146.73
C LEU A 285 71.32 -5.45 -148.06
N LEU A 286 69.99 -5.59 -148.11
CA LEU A 286 69.26 -5.92 -149.34
C LEU A 286 69.24 -4.75 -150.33
N ASP A 287 69.07 -3.52 -149.85
CA ASP A 287 69.14 -2.31 -150.68
C ASP A 287 70.54 -2.05 -151.24
N ASP A 288 71.60 -2.40 -150.50
CA ASP A 288 72.99 -2.25 -150.97
C ASP A 288 73.34 -3.29 -152.06
N LEU A 289 72.83 -4.54 -151.96
CA LEU A 289 72.95 -5.56 -153.02
C LEU A 289 72.19 -5.19 -154.30
N VAL A 290 71.06 -4.49 -154.19
CA VAL A 290 70.31 -4.00 -155.36
C VAL A 290 71.07 -2.86 -156.05
N LYS A 291 71.77 -1.99 -155.29
CA LYS A 291 72.58 -0.90 -155.85
C LYS A 291 73.85 -1.39 -156.54
N GLU A 292 74.53 -2.41 -156.02
CA GLU A 292 75.72 -3.00 -156.68
C GLU A 292 75.35 -3.69 -158.01
N ASN A 293 74.22 -4.38 -158.09
CA ASN A 293 73.74 -5.01 -159.33
C ASN A 293 73.30 -4.00 -160.41
N ALA A 294 72.87 -2.79 -160.01
CA ALA A 294 72.51 -1.73 -160.96
C ALA A 294 73.75 -1.11 -161.65
N ILE A 295 74.90 -1.10 -160.99
CA ILE A 295 76.15 -0.51 -161.52
C ILE A 295 76.84 -1.48 -162.50
N THR A 296 76.76 -2.79 -162.27
CA THR A 296 77.35 -3.81 -163.15
C THR A 296 76.60 -3.98 -164.48
N LEU A 297 75.28 -3.81 -164.49
CA LEU A 297 74.46 -3.83 -165.72
C LEU A 297 74.66 -2.60 -166.63
N ALA A 298 75.08 -1.45 -166.06
CA ALA A 298 75.34 -0.24 -166.83
C ALA A 298 76.68 -0.28 -167.60
N GLN A 299 77.68 -1.00 -167.09
CA GLN A 299 79.00 -1.13 -167.72
C GLN A 299 79.03 -2.17 -168.87
N MET A 300 78.20 -3.22 -168.83
CA MET A 300 78.10 -4.20 -169.93
C MET A 300 77.37 -3.69 -171.18
N ASN A 301 76.55 -2.63 -171.08
CA ASN A 301 75.79 -2.09 -172.22
C ASN A 301 76.54 -1.03 -173.06
N GLN A 302 77.67 -0.49 -172.59
CA GLN A 302 78.49 0.47 -173.35
C GLN A 302 79.55 -0.21 -174.25
N LEU A 303 79.92 -1.47 -173.99
CA LEU A 303 80.94 -2.21 -174.75
C LEU A 303 80.37 -3.07 -175.90
N LEU A 304 79.04 -3.16 -176.04
CA LEU A 304 78.35 -3.91 -177.11
C LEU A 304 77.82 -3.00 -178.26
N LYS A 305 78.16 -1.71 -178.27
CA LYS A 305 77.75 -0.73 -179.31
C LYS A 305 78.80 -0.45 -180.39
N SER A 306 79.98 -1.08 -180.33
CA SER A 306 80.93 -1.14 -181.45
C SER A 306 81.12 -2.60 -181.86
N VAL A 307 81.04 -2.85 -183.17
CA VAL A 307 81.22 -4.13 -183.87
C VAL A 307 79.93 -4.88 -184.26
N SER A 308 79.64 -4.73 -185.56
CA SER A 308 79.09 -5.72 -186.49
C SER A 308 77.59 -5.68 -186.82
N ALA A 309 77.34 -5.16 -188.02
CA ALA A 309 76.15 -5.32 -188.85
C ALA A 309 76.16 -6.66 -189.60
N LYS A 310 74.98 -7.33 -189.69
CA LYS A 310 74.34 -7.94 -190.88
C LYS A 310 73.33 -9.03 -190.47
N GLU A 311 72.07 -8.82 -190.86
CA GLU A 311 71.04 -9.70 -191.48
C GLU A 311 71.11 -11.25 -191.34
N PRO A 312 70.03 -12.02 -191.67
CA PRO A 312 68.57 -11.83 -191.53
C PRO A 312 67.81 -13.12 -191.04
N ASN A 313 66.47 -13.02 -190.91
CA ASN A 313 65.44 -14.05 -191.18
C ASN A 313 65.24 -15.33 -190.28
N ALA A 314 63.95 -15.69 -190.17
CA ALA A 314 63.31 -16.97 -189.77
C ALA A 314 63.31 -17.40 -188.29
N ALA A 315 62.31 -18.07 -187.71
CA ALA A 315 60.88 -18.32 -187.99
C ALA A 315 60.33 -19.20 -186.84
N ARG A 316 59.00 -19.12 -186.57
CA ARG A 316 58.12 -20.19 -186.01
C ARG A 316 58.38 -20.63 -184.55
N PHE A 317 57.45 -21.07 -183.69
CA PHE A 317 56.03 -21.47 -183.58
C PHE A 317 55.65 -21.13 -182.11
N GLY A 318 54.44 -20.91 -181.59
CA GLY A 318 53.14 -21.53 -181.82
C GLY A 318 52.53 -21.99 -180.47
N ARG A 319 51.22 -21.71 -180.29
CA ARG A 319 50.21 -22.36 -179.41
C ARG A 319 50.07 -22.02 -177.90
N ARG A 320 48.88 -21.44 -177.62
CA ARG A 320 47.79 -21.92 -176.71
C ARG A 320 48.15 -23.04 -175.72
N VAL A 321 47.67 -22.90 -174.47
CA VAL A 321 46.61 -23.76 -173.85
C VAL A 321 46.07 -23.09 -172.56
N LYS A 322 44.74 -23.10 -172.42
CA LYS A 322 43.98 -22.84 -171.18
C LYS A 322 44.07 -24.06 -170.26
N VAL A 323 43.80 -23.90 -168.96
CA VAL A 323 42.77 -24.64 -168.17
C VAL A 323 43.18 -24.83 -166.69
N LYS A 324 42.28 -24.35 -165.80
CA LYS A 324 41.86 -24.79 -164.44
C LYS A 324 42.92 -25.05 -163.35
N ALA A 325 42.60 -25.05 -162.06
CA ALA A 325 41.58 -24.52 -161.16
C ALA A 325 41.79 -25.24 -159.81
N VAL A 326 41.07 -24.77 -158.78
CA VAL A 326 40.73 -25.45 -157.50
C VAL A 326 41.80 -25.24 -156.40
N GLN A 327 41.61 -24.28 -155.48
CA GLN A 327 40.76 -24.30 -154.26
C GLN A 327 41.23 -25.37 -153.25
N SER A 328 41.61 -25.03 -152.02
CA SER A 328 40.75 -24.83 -150.82
C SER A 328 41.61 -25.26 -149.61
N ARG A 329 41.46 -24.90 -148.32
CA ARG A 329 40.47 -24.25 -147.44
C ARG A 329 41.23 -23.96 -146.11
N SER A 330 41.01 -22.85 -145.38
CA SER A 330 40.10 -22.69 -144.21
C SER A 330 40.40 -23.67 -143.05
N SER A 331 40.69 -23.28 -141.80
CA SER A 331 39.92 -22.49 -140.82
C SER A 331 40.66 -22.46 -139.45
N PRO A 332 40.10 -21.87 -138.37
CA PRO A 332 39.20 -20.71 -138.26
C PRO A 332 39.75 -19.56 -137.39
#